data_AF-A0A955RCH8-F1
#
_entry.id   AF-A0A955RCH8-F1
#
_cell.length_a   1.000
_cell.length_b   1.000
_cell.length_c   1.000
_cell.angle_alpha   90.00
_cell.angle_beta   90.00
_cell.angle_gamma   90.00
#
_symmetry.space_group_name_H-M   'P 1'
#
loop_
_entity.id
_entity.type
_entity.pdbx_description
1 polymer ?
#
loop_
_entity_poly.entity_id
_entity_poly.type
_entity_poly.pdbx_seq_one_letter_code
_entity_poly.pdbx_strand_id
1 'polypeptide(L)'
;MLRTRVALVSFVLFVGLACAGETTPDPVSTPDPVVEQPAPAPTRGGKHKGKGGKRRGKAGAADDVVAAFVEDCAAVFTVDDEGGGAADECTWREFDQNCAPDTFGCFDQGQACQDDCQPRCVGCQATCAGTCEDCKSACDGKGPACVRACAEKRAACRTDCMAGKEDCEGACQKAESTCYSDAQKELEKKCPRCGDLNACQYEKMSEGKEREDCLKEFPDHAAECLDLCYEP
;
A
#
# COMPACT_ATOMS: atom_id res chain seq x y z
N MET A 1 16.76 -45.82 47.97
CA MET A 1 18.06 -45.30 47.49
C MET A 1 18.30 -45.83 46.08
N LEU A 2 17.93 -45.07 45.05
CA LEU A 2 18.18 -45.40 43.65
C LEU A 2 18.86 -44.16 43.03
N ARG A 3 20.13 -44.30 42.62
CA ARG A 3 20.93 -43.24 42.00
C ARG A 3 20.89 -43.43 40.49
N THR A 4 20.16 -42.56 39.80
CA THR A 4 20.12 -42.50 38.33
C THR A 4 21.31 -41.68 37.83
N ARG A 5 22.15 -42.29 37.00
CA ARG A 5 23.25 -41.63 36.28
C ARG A 5 22.69 -41.03 35.00
N VAL A 6 22.78 -39.72 34.82
CA VAL A 6 22.51 -39.06 33.54
C VAL A 6 23.85 -38.79 32.86
N ALA A 7 23.98 -39.30 31.63
CA ALA A 7 25.17 -39.16 30.80
C ALA A 7 25.29 -37.75 30.23
N LEU A 8 26.50 -37.18 30.31
CA LEU A 8 26.91 -35.99 29.57
C LEU A 8 26.86 -36.28 28.08
N VAL A 9 26.13 -35.46 27.33
CA VAL A 9 26.15 -35.43 25.86
C VAL A 9 27.06 -34.29 25.39
N SER A 10 27.77 -34.63 24.32
CA SER A 10 28.97 -34.04 23.77
C SER A 10 28.92 -32.56 23.37
N PHE A 11 30.09 -31.95 23.56
CA PHE A 11 30.68 -30.81 22.87
C PHE A 11 30.30 -30.74 21.38
N VAL A 12 29.74 -29.60 20.95
CA VAL A 12 29.82 -29.12 19.58
C VAL A 12 30.75 -27.92 19.57
N LEU A 13 31.93 -28.10 19.00
CA LEU A 13 32.83 -27.01 18.60
C LEU A 13 32.16 -26.22 17.47
N PHE A 14 31.80 -24.97 17.72
CA PHE A 14 31.64 -23.98 16.65
C PHE A 14 32.98 -23.29 16.45
N VAL A 15 33.66 -23.67 15.37
CA VAL A 15 34.85 -22.98 14.85
C VAL A 15 34.39 -21.66 14.25
N GLY A 16 34.92 -20.56 14.79
CA GLY A 16 34.69 -19.21 14.30
C GLY A 16 35.26 -19.00 12.90
N LEU A 17 34.45 -18.42 12.02
CA LEU A 17 34.89 -17.79 10.80
C LEU A 17 34.59 -16.28 10.95
N ALA A 18 35.58 -15.57 11.48
CA ALA A 18 35.55 -14.11 11.57
C ALA A 18 35.94 -13.54 10.19
N CYS A 19 34.94 -13.14 9.40
CA CYS A 19 35.13 -12.25 8.27
C CYS A 19 35.17 -10.81 8.80
N ALA A 20 36.34 -10.36 9.27
CA ALA A 20 36.60 -8.95 9.51
C ALA A 20 36.90 -8.28 8.15
N GLY A 21 35.85 -7.86 7.46
CA GLY A 21 35.94 -6.90 6.37
C GLY A 21 35.64 -5.52 6.92
N GLU A 22 36.67 -4.71 7.15
CA GLU A 22 36.51 -3.27 7.38
C GLU A 22 36.02 -2.63 6.08
N THR A 23 34.70 -2.46 5.94
CA THR A 23 34.13 -1.56 4.93
C THR A 23 34.22 -0.14 5.46
N THR A 24 35.18 0.63 4.95
CA THR A 24 35.15 2.09 5.03
C THR A 24 33.83 2.59 4.42
N PRO A 25 33.08 3.48 5.10
CA PRO A 25 31.88 4.06 4.50
C PRO A 25 32.28 4.89 3.29
N ASP A 26 31.67 4.59 2.14
CA ASP A 26 31.77 5.41 0.94
C ASP A 26 31.30 6.85 1.26
N PRO A 27 31.90 7.86 0.63
CA PRO A 27 31.43 9.24 0.76
C PRO A 27 29.98 9.31 0.31
N VAL A 28 29.11 9.78 1.20
CA VAL A 28 27.70 10.09 0.91
C VAL A 28 27.68 11.02 -0.29
N SER A 29 27.25 10.49 -1.43
CA SER A 29 27.04 11.28 -2.64
C SER A 29 25.85 12.20 -2.38
N THR A 30 26.10 13.50 -2.30
CA THR A 30 25.05 14.51 -2.23
C THR A 30 24.19 14.36 -3.49
N PRO A 31 22.86 14.15 -3.37
CA PRO A 31 22.01 14.10 -4.54
C PRO A 31 22.03 15.45 -5.25
N ASP A 32 22.09 15.40 -6.58
CA ASP A 32 21.93 16.59 -7.42
C ASP A 32 20.61 17.30 -7.10
N PRO A 33 20.56 18.64 -7.20
CA PRO A 33 19.32 19.39 -6.98
C PRO A 33 18.26 18.88 -7.96
N VAL A 34 17.21 18.26 -7.42
CA VAL A 34 16.02 17.87 -8.19
C VAL A 34 15.44 19.15 -8.79
N VAL A 35 15.56 19.27 -10.12
CA VAL A 35 14.84 20.30 -10.86
C VAL A 35 13.35 20.02 -10.67
N GLU A 36 12.70 20.88 -9.91
CA GLU A 36 11.26 20.85 -9.65
C GLU A 36 10.52 20.97 -11.00
N GLN A 37 10.13 19.84 -11.57
CA GLN A 37 9.23 19.82 -12.71
C GLN A 37 7.85 20.30 -12.25
N PRO A 38 7.23 21.27 -12.93
CA PRO A 38 5.89 21.70 -12.60
C PRO A 38 4.95 20.50 -12.72
N ALA A 39 4.21 20.23 -11.64
CA ALA A 39 3.23 19.15 -11.60
C ALA A 39 2.26 19.27 -12.80
N PRO A 40 1.93 18.15 -13.47
CA PRO A 40 0.89 18.18 -14.48
C PRO A 40 -0.40 18.71 -13.87
N ALA A 41 -1.06 19.62 -14.59
CA ALA A 41 -2.33 20.19 -14.18
C ALA A 41 -3.33 19.05 -13.88
N PRO A 42 -4.12 19.14 -12.80
CA PRO A 42 -5.11 18.11 -12.48
C PRO A 42 -6.07 17.96 -13.67
N THR A 43 -6.08 16.77 -14.27
CA THR A 43 -7.14 16.37 -15.18
C THR A 43 -8.45 16.38 -14.40
N ARG A 44 -9.36 17.28 -14.76
CA ARG A 44 -10.72 17.31 -14.23
C ARG A 44 -11.40 15.99 -14.56
N GLY A 45 -11.40 15.08 -13.59
CA GLY A 45 -12.14 13.83 -13.62
C GLY A 45 -13.61 14.08 -14.00
N GLY A 46 -14.09 13.24 -14.91
CA GLY A 46 -15.46 13.27 -15.39
C GLY A 46 -16.47 13.20 -14.25
N LYS A 47 -17.58 13.92 -14.42
CA LYS A 47 -18.75 13.83 -13.54
C LYS A 47 -19.33 12.41 -13.59
N HIS A 48 -18.90 11.53 -12.70
CA HIS A 48 -19.65 10.32 -12.38
C HIS A 48 -20.95 10.74 -11.67
N LYS A 49 -22.05 10.76 -12.42
CA LYS A 49 -23.41 10.87 -11.91
C LYS A 49 -23.79 9.54 -11.23
N GLY A 50 -23.21 9.30 -10.05
CA GLY A 50 -23.65 8.22 -9.16
C GLY A 50 -25.08 8.49 -8.71
N LYS A 51 -26.00 7.59 -9.06
CA LYS A 51 -27.39 7.63 -8.60
C LYS A 51 -27.44 7.42 -7.09
N GLY A 52 -27.82 8.46 -6.36
CA GLY A 52 -28.83 8.41 -5.29
C GLY A 52 -28.72 7.31 -4.22
N GLY A 53 -27.53 6.98 -3.73
CA GLY A 53 -27.39 6.36 -2.41
C GLY A 53 -27.66 7.41 -1.34
N LYS A 54 -28.66 7.21 -0.49
CA LYS A 54 -29.06 8.09 0.61
C LYS A 54 -27.91 8.20 1.62
N ARG A 55 -26.93 9.08 1.37
CA ARG A 55 -25.85 9.39 2.31
C ARG A 55 -26.49 9.97 3.57
N ARG A 56 -26.60 9.17 4.63
CA ARG A 56 -26.84 9.68 5.98
C ARG A 56 -25.82 10.79 6.20
N GLY A 57 -26.29 11.96 6.62
CA GLY A 57 -25.44 13.14 6.75
C GLY A 57 -24.24 12.84 7.64
N LYS A 58 -23.08 13.39 7.25
CA LYS A 58 -21.76 13.26 7.90
C LYS A 58 -21.78 13.41 9.44
N ALA A 59 -22.81 14.07 10.00
CA ALA A 59 -23.03 14.22 11.44
C ALA A 59 -23.40 12.90 12.16
N GLY A 60 -24.17 12.00 11.51
CA GLY A 60 -24.57 10.73 12.15
C GLY A 60 -23.40 9.77 12.34
N ALA A 61 -22.49 9.70 11.36
CA ALA A 61 -21.32 8.83 11.44
C ALA A 61 -20.35 9.26 12.56
N ALA A 62 -20.18 10.57 12.79
CA ALA A 62 -19.29 11.06 13.84
C ALA A 62 -19.85 10.76 15.25
N ASP A 63 -21.15 10.93 15.45
CA ASP A 63 -21.80 10.61 16.73
C ASP A 63 -21.78 9.09 17.00
N ASP A 64 -21.93 8.24 15.96
CA ASP A 64 -21.85 6.78 16.08
C ASP A 64 -20.43 6.33 16.51
N VAL A 65 -19.38 6.95 15.96
CA VAL A 65 -17.98 6.69 16.35
C VAL A 65 -17.73 7.07 17.82
N VAL A 66 -18.19 8.25 18.23
CA VAL A 66 -18.06 8.70 19.63
C VAL A 66 -18.84 7.78 20.56
N ALA A 67 -20.05 7.36 20.19
CA ALA A 67 -20.84 6.44 21.00
C ALA A 67 -20.13 5.09 21.18
N ALA A 68 -19.57 4.52 20.12
CA ALA A 68 -18.75 3.30 20.21
C ALA A 68 -17.56 3.50 21.16
N PHE A 69 -16.86 4.63 21.07
CA PHE A 69 -15.75 4.94 21.97
C PHE A 69 -16.16 5.29 23.40
N VAL A 70 -17.42 5.66 23.67
CA VAL A 70 -17.95 5.77 25.04
C VAL A 70 -18.05 4.38 25.66
N GLU A 71 -18.44 3.37 24.89
CA GLU A 71 -18.55 1.98 25.35
C GLU A 71 -17.18 1.31 25.45
N ASP A 72 -16.37 1.39 24.40
CA ASP A 72 -15.08 0.70 24.29
C ASP A 72 -14.04 1.60 23.61
N CYS A 73 -12.97 1.95 24.33
CA CYS A 73 -11.87 2.76 23.76
C CYS A 73 -11.10 2.03 22.65
N ALA A 74 -11.15 0.69 22.64
CA ALA A 74 -10.54 -0.18 21.65
C ALA A 74 -11.48 -0.54 20.49
N ALA A 75 -12.67 0.08 20.40
CA ALA A 75 -13.59 -0.14 19.30
C ALA A 75 -12.89 0.07 17.93
N VAL A 76 -13.03 -0.93 17.06
CA VAL A 76 -12.52 -0.93 15.68
C VAL A 76 -13.71 -0.84 14.74
N PHE A 77 -13.57 -0.07 13.65
CA PHE A 77 -14.61 0.08 12.65
C PHE A 77 -14.29 -0.79 11.45
N THR A 78 -15.33 -1.43 10.92
CA THR A 78 -15.20 -2.26 9.73
C THR A 78 -15.64 -1.48 8.50
N VAL A 79 -14.93 -1.67 7.40
CA VAL A 79 -15.34 -1.16 6.08
C VAL A 79 -16.09 -2.28 5.37
N ASP A 80 -17.30 -1.99 4.88
CA ASP A 80 -18.06 -2.95 4.07
C ASP A 80 -17.32 -3.16 2.75
N ASP A 81 -16.70 -4.33 2.59
CA ASP A 81 -16.16 -4.77 1.31
C ASP A 81 -17.28 -5.44 0.50
N GLU A 82 -17.43 -5.06 -0.77
CA GLU A 82 -18.43 -5.67 -1.67
C GLU A 82 -18.22 -7.20 -1.83
N GLY A 83 -17.04 -7.72 -1.46
CA GLY A 83 -16.67 -9.14 -1.40
C GLY A 83 -17.12 -9.90 -0.14
N GLY A 84 -17.83 -9.27 0.80
CA GLY A 84 -18.51 -9.98 1.89
C GLY A 84 -17.67 -10.27 3.14
N GLY A 85 -16.52 -9.63 3.30
CA GLY A 85 -15.72 -9.64 4.52
C GLY A 85 -15.70 -8.28 5.19
N ALA A 86 -16.02 -8.23 6.49
CA ALA A 86 -15.80 -7.02 7.29
C ALA A 86 -14.30 -6.94 7.64
N ALA A 87 -13.56 -6.06 6.96
CA ALA A 87 -12.15 -5.83 7.27
C ALA A 87 -12.03 -4.68 8.29
N ASP A 88 -11.07 -4.82 9.21
CA ASP A 88 -10.64 -3.71 10.08
C ASP A 88 -10.19 -2.55 9.19
N GLU A 89 -10.68 -1.34 9.44
CA GLU A 89 -10.33 -0.12 8.71
C GLU A 89 -8.82 0.13 8.54
N CYS A 90 -8.00 -0.32 9.49
CA CYS A 90 -6.54 -0.25 9.37
C CYS A 90 -6.01 -1.25 8.34
N THR A 91 -6.64 -2.40 8.18
CA THR A 91 -6.24 -3.48 7.26
C THR A 91 -6.97 -3.45 5.92
N TRP A 92 -8.10 -2.74 5.84
CA TRP A 92 -8.88 -2.64 4.62
C TRP A 92 -8.05 -1.93 3.54
N ARG A 93 -8.06 -2.50 2.35
CA ARG A 93 -7.44 -2.00 1.14
C ARG A 93 -8.40 -2.28 -0.01
N GLU A 94 -8.46 -1.37 -0.97
CA GLU A 94 -9.13 -1.62 -2.23
C GLU A 94 -8.28 -2.66 -2.97
N PHE A 95 -8.68 -3.94 -2.94
CA PHE A 95 -7.95 -5.00 -3.63
C PHE A 95 -8.37 -5.01 -5.09
N ASP A 96 -7.60 -4.33 -5.94
CA ASP A 96 -7.67 -4.61 -7.36
C ASP A 96 -6.97 -5.95 -7.62
N GLN A 97 -7.76 -6.96 -7.99
CA GLN A 97 -7.26 -8.17 -8.64
C GLN A 97 -6.66 -7.74 -9.99
N ASN A 98 -5.44 -7.19 -9.99
CA ASN A 98 -4.74 -6.93 -11.22
C ASN A 98 -4.19 -8.27 -11.74
N CYS A 99 -4.96 -8.92 -12.62
CA CYS A 99 -4.50 -10.11 -13.34
C CYS A 99 -3.49 -9.76 -14.44
N ALA A 100 -3.20 -8.48 -14.69
CA ALA A 100 -2.13 -8.11 -15.58
C ALA A 100 -0.78 -8.48 -14.92
N PRO A 101 0.16 -9.07 -15.67
CA PRO A 101 1.51 -9.26 -15.17
C PRO A 101 2.09 -7.91 -14.73
N ASP A 102 2.71 -7.87 -13.55
CA ASP A 102 3.45 -6.69 -13.09
C ASP A 102 4.86 -6.67 -13.72
N THR A 103 4.84 -6.49 -15.02
CA THR A 103 5.98 -6.43 -15.92
C THR A 103 7.17 -5.61 -15.40
N PHE A 104 6.91 -4.47 -14.77
CA PHE A 104 7.96 -3.58 -14.31
C PHE A 104 8.26 -3.72 -12.80
N GLY A 105 7.57 -4.64 -12.11
CA GLY A 105 7.64 -4.78 -10.67
C GLY A 105 7.09 -3.56 -9.91
N CYS A 106 6.35 -2.66 -10.58
CA CYS A 106 5.90 -1.40 -10.00
C CYS A 106 4.71 -1.61 -9.05
N PHE A 107 3.79 -2.51 -9.42
CA PHE A 107 2.62 -2.83 -8.60
C PHE A 107 3.00 -3.63 -7.37
N ASP A 108 3.89 -4.62 -7.47
CA ASP A 108 4.39 -5.39 -6.33
C ASP A 108 5.12 -4.48 -5.33
N GLN A 109 5.90 -3.52 -5.82
CA GLN A 109 6.52 -2.49 -4.99
C GLN A 109 5.47 -1.57 -4.35
N GLY A 110 4.45 -1.17 -5.10
CA GLY A 110 3.31 -0.39 -4.62
C GLY A 110 2.55 -1.11 -3.50
N GLN A 111 2.26 -2.39 -3.67
CA GLN A 111 1.63 -3.24 -2.67
C GLN A 111 2.48 -3.38 -1.41
N ALA A 112 3.77 -3.69 -1.55
CA ALA A 112 4.68 -3.79 -0.42
C ALA A 112 4.74 -2.47 0.38
N CYS A 113 4.76 -1.33 -0.32
CA CYS A 113 4.70 -0.02 0.30
C CYS A 113 3.38 0.20 1.08
N GLN A 114 2.23 -0.18 0.52
CA GLN A 114 0.93 -0.06 1.19
C GLN A 114 0.83 -0.98 2.41
N ASP A 115 1.37 -2.20 2.33
CA ASP A 115 1.41 -3.13 3.46
C ASP A 115 2.24 -2.55 4.63
N ASP A 116 3.33 -1.83 4.33
CA ASP A 116 4.12 -1.09 5.33
C ASP A 116 3.38 0.10 5.96
N CYS A 117 2.31 0.60 5.33
CA CYS A 117 1.46 1.64 5.91
C CYS A 117 0.54 1.10 7.01
N GLN A 118 0.13 -0.19 6.97
CA GLN A 118 -0.83 -0.76 7.90
C GLN A 118 -0.35 -0.79 9.37
N PRO A 119 0.90 -1.21 9.68
CA PRO A 119 1.40 -1.21 11.06
C PRO A 119 1.36 0.17 11.72
N ARG A 120 1.46 1.26 10.94
CA ARG A 120 1.33 2.62 11.46
C ARG A 120 -0.07 2.90 11.98
N CYS A 121 -1.10 2.45 11.26
CA CYS A 121 -2.49 2.57 11.70
C CYS A 121 -2.72 1.76 12.97
N VAL A 122 -2.29 0.49 13.01
CA VAL A 122 -2.45 -0.39 14.19
C VAL A 122 -1.78 0.20 15.44
N GLY A 123 -0.52 0.65 15.32
CA GLY A 123 0.20 1.28 16.43
C GLY A 123 -0.45 2.59 16.91
N CYS A 124 -0.95 3.39 15.97
CA CYS A 124 -1.65 4.64 16.27
C CYS A 124 -2.98 4.39 17.02
N GLN A 125 -3.83 3.46 16.54
CA GLN A 125 -5.09 3.12 17.19
C GLN A 125 -4.89 2.56 18.60
N ALA A 126 -3.90 1.70 18.81
CA ALA A 126 -3.58 1.15 20.14
C ALA A 126 -3.16 2.26 21.12
N THR A 127 -2.34 3.21 20.66
CA THR A 127 -1.95 4.38 21.46
C THR A 127 -3.16 5.26 21.79
N CYS A 128 -4.01 5.54 20.80
CA CYS A 128 -5.25 6.29 21.02
C CYS A 128 -6.18 5.60 22.03
N ALA A 129 -6.32 4.28 21.95
CA ALA A 129 -7.14 3.50 22.87
C ALA A 129 -6.62 3.59 24.31
N GLY A 130 -5.31 3.40 24.53
CA GLY A 130 -4.71 3.55 25.86
C GLY A 130 -4.92 4.94 26.47
N THR A 131 -4.72 6.01 25.69
CA THR A 131 -4.99 7.38 26.18
C THR A 131 -6.46 7.64 26.52
N CYS A 132 -7.39 6.98 25.82
CA CYS A 132 -8.82 7.04 26.10
C CYS A 132 -9.16 6.32 27.41
N GLU A 133 -8.57 5.15 27.66
CA GLU A 133 -8.75 4.38 28.89
C GLU A 133 -8.22 5.14 30.11
N ASP A 134 -7.03 5.74 30.00
CA ASP A 134 -6.45 6.61 31.04
C ASP A 134 -7.37 7.81 31.33
N CYS A 135 -7.90 8.44 30.28
CA CYS A 135 -8.83 9.56 30.40
C CYS A 135 -10.12 9.14 31.11
N LYS A 136 -10.73 8.02 30.71
CA LYS A 136 -11.96 7.51 31.34
C LYS A 136 -11.74 7.10 32.79
N SER A 137 -10.59 6.52 33.12
CA SER A 137 -10.21 6.19 34.49
C SER A 137 -10.15 7.45 35.38
N ALA A 138 -9.67 8.57 34.82
CA ALA A 138 -9.67 9.87 35.50
C ALA A 138 -11.06 10.56 35.58
N CYS A 139 -12.10 9.98 34.96
CA CYS A 139 -13.47 10.47 35.00
C CYS A 139 -14.30 9.91 36.16
N ASP A 140 -13.72 9.10 37.05
CA ASP A 140 -14.45 8.58 38.21
C ASP A 140 -15.14 9.70 39.02
N GLY A 141 -16.43 9.53 39.26
CA GLY A 141 -17.30 10.53 39.91
C GLY A 141 -17.62 11.80 39.09
N LYS A 142 -17.10 11.98 37.87
CA LYS A 142 -17.31 13.20 37.04
C LYS A 142 -18.47 13.11 36.05
N GLY A 143 -19.17 11.97 36.01
CA GLY A 143 -20.38 11.77 35.22
C GLY A 143 -20.18 11.57 33.71
N PRO A 144 -21.27 11.37 32.95
CA PRO A 144 -21.23 10.94 31.56
C PRO A 144 -20.62 11.96 30.59
N ALA A 145 -20.67 13.25 30.93
CA ALA A 145 -20.06 14.30 30.11
C ALA A 145 -18.52 14.16 30.05
N CYS A 146 -17.89 13.73 31.15
CA CYS A 146 -16.44 13.48 31.18
C CYS A 146 -16.06 12.33 30.25
N VAL A 147 -16.79 11.21 30.34
CA VAL A 147 -16.56 10.02 29.49
C VAL A 147 -16.75 10.35 28.02
N ARG A 148 -17.80 11.11 27.67
CA ARG A 148 -18.03 11.56 26.29
C ARG A 148 -16.87 12.41 25.76
N ALA A 149 -16.34 13.34 26.57
CA ALA A 149 -15.19 14.14 26.17
C ALA A 149 -13.92 13.29 25.92
N CYS A 150 -13.72 12.22 26.68
CA CYS A 150 -12.64 11.25 26.40
C CYS A 150 -12.86 10.51 25.07
N ALA A 151 -14.09 10.09 24.78
CA ALA A 151 -14.45 9.44 23.53
C ALA A 151 -14.30 10.38 22.31
N GLU A 152 -14.65 11.66 22.45
CA GLU A 152 -14.43 12.68 21.40
C GLU A 152 -12.93 12.86 21.09
N LYS A 153 -12.07 12.88 22.13
CA LYS A 153 -10.61 12.90 21.93
C LYS A 153 -10.11 11.63 21.22
N ARG A 154 -10.64 10.46 21.58
CA ARG A 154 -10.33 9.19 20.92
C ARG A 154 -10.73 9.20 19.44
N ALA A 155 -11.91 9.77 19.13
CA ALA A 155 -12.41 9.93 17.77
C ALA A 155 -11.54 10.88 16.93
N ALA A 156 -11.08 11.99 17.52
CA ALA A 156 -10.11 12.87 16.88
C ALA A 156 -8.79 12.15 16.59
N CYS A 157 -8.23 11.44 17.59
CA CYS A 157 -7.02 10.64 17.43
C CYS A 157 -7.16 9.58 16.32
N ARG A 158 -8.31 8.88 16.25
CA ARG A 158 -8.63 7.96 15.13
C ARG A 158 -8.57 8.67 13.79
N THR A 159 -9.18 9.86 13.68
CA THR A 159 -9.22 10.63 12.44
C THR A 159 -7.81 10.95 11.95
N ASP A 160 -6.92 11.36 12.86
CA ASP A 160 -5.52 11.62 12.55
C ASP A 160 -4.77 10.35 12.13
N CYS A 161 -5.01 9.21 12.80
CA CYS A 161 -4.43 7.92 12.39
C CYS A 161 -4.84 7.53 10.97
N MET A 162 -6.12 7.67 10.63
CA MET A 162 -6.65 7.30 9.31
C MET A 162 -6.14 8.25 8.23
N ALA A 163 -6.03 9.56 8.52
CA ALA A 163 -5.41 10.51 7.61
C ALA A 163 -3.93 10.16 7.34
N GLY A 164 -3.17 9.80 8.38
CA GLY A 164 -1.78 9.38 8.22
C GLY A 164 -1.61 8.08 7.42
N LYS A 165 -2.58 7.15 7.50
CA LYS A 165 -2.63 5.96 6.65
C LYS A 165 -2.92 6.35 5.20
N GLU A 166 -3.95 7.15 4.94
CA GLU A 166 -4.34 7.63 3.60
C GLU A 166 -3.19 8.38 2.92
N ASP A 167 -2.48 9.25 3.65
CA ASP A 167 -1.31 9.97 3.15
C ASP A 167 -0.16 9.02 2.76
N CYS A 168 0.05 7.96 3.55
CA CYS A 168 1.06 6.93 3.28
C CYS A 168 0.70 6.14 2.01
N GLU A 169 -0.54 5.66 1.91
CA GLU A 169 -1.03 4.93 0.74
C GLU A 169 -0.99 5.81 -0.52
N GLY A 170 -1.36 7.09 -0.42
CA GLY A 170 -1.26 8.05 -1.52
C GLY A 170 0.18 8.29 -1.98
N ALA A 171 1.15 8.26 -1.07
CA ALA A 171 2.57 8.31 -1.42
C ALA A 171 3.03 7.04 -2.16
N CYS A 172 2.55 5.87 -1.75
CA CYS A 172 2.81 4.59 -2.43
C CYS A 172 2.24 4.58 -3.86
N GLN A 173 0.97 4.97 -4.03
CA GLN A 173 0.34 5.08 -5.34
C GLN A 173 1.09 6.04 -6.27
N LYS A 174 1.58 7.16 -5.73
CA LYS A 174 2.39 8.12 -6.50
C LYS A 174 3.73 7.53 -6.95
N ALA A 175 4.39 6.78 -6.07
CA ALA A 175 5.65 6.10 -6.37
C ALA A 175 5.45 5.02 -7.44
N GLU A 176 4.42 4.21 -7.31
CA GLU A 176 4.00 3.20 -8.31
C GLU A 176 3.71 3.85 -9.67
N SER A 177 2.91 4.91 -9.70
CA SER A 177 2.60 5.65 -10.94
C SER A 177 3.85 6.24 -11.60
N THR A 178 4.80 6.71 -10.79
CA THR A 178 6.09 7.22 -11.28
C THR A 178 6.95 6.09 -11.85
N CYS A 179 7.00 4.94 -11.18
CA CYS A 179 7.66 3.72 -11.66
C CYS A 179 7.13 3.32 -13.04
N TYR A 180 5.80 3.24 -13.21
CA TYR A 180 5.19 2.95 -14.51
C TYR A 180 5.53 3.98 -15.57
N SER A 181 5.47 5.27 -15.23
CA SER A 181 5.80 6.34 -16.17
C SER A 181 7.25 6.28 -16.64
N ASP A 182 8.19 5.99 -15.74
CA ASP A 182 9.61 5.93 -16.07
C ASP A 182 9.95 4.66 -16.85
N ALA A 183 9.36 3.52 -16.47
CA ALA A 183 9.48 2.28 -17.22
C ALA A 183 8.93 2.42 -18.66
N GLN A 184 7.79 3.11 -18.82
CA GLN A 184 7.22 3.39 -20.14
C GLN A 184 8.14 4.28 -20.98
N LYS A 185 8.76 5.32 -20.40
CA LYS A 185 9.74 6.16 -21.12
C LYS A 185 10.95 5.34 -21.56
N GLU A 186 11.45 4.43 -20.72
CA GLU A 186 12.56 3.55 -21.10
C GLU A 186 12.15 2.56 -22.19
N LEU A 187 10.93 2.04 -22.14
CA LEU A 187 10.37 1.20 -23.20
C LEU A 187 10.25 1.97 -24.52
N GLU A 188 9.73 3.20 -24.52
CA GLU A 188 9.64 4.05 -25.70
C GLU A 188 11.01 4.38 -26.31
N LYS A 189 12.05 4.54 -25.47
CA LYS A 189 13.42 4.75 -25.96
C LYS A 189 14.00 3.51 -26.64
N LYS A 190 13.79 2.33 -26.06
CA LYS A 190 14.28 1.05 -26.62
C LYS A 190 13.46 0.61 -27.82
N CYS A 191 12.16 0.87 -27.78
CA CYS A 191 11.14 0.38 -28.70
C CYS A 191 10.15 1.48 -29.09
N PRO A 192 10.58 2.44 -29.92
CA PRO A 192 9.77 3.62 -30.28
C PRO A 192 8.48 3.27 -31.03
N ARG A 193 8.38 2.06 -31.58
CA ARG A 193 7.20 1.53 -32.29
C ARG A 193 6.40 0.53 -31.47
N CYS A 194 6.61 0.48 -30.15
CA CYS A 194 5.89 -0.43 -29.26
C CYS A 194 4.36 -0.27 -29.35
N GLY A 195 3.88 0.98 -29.45
CA GLY A 195 2.45 1.28 -29.64
C GLY A 195 1.90 0.73 -30.96
N ASP A 196 2.64 0.89 -32.07
CA ASP A 196 2.25 0.35 -33.37
C ASP A 196 2.22 -1.19 -33.37
N LEU A 197 3.22 -1.82 -32.74
CA LEU A 197 3.32 -3.27 -32.59
C LEU A 197 2.14 -3.84 -31.78
N ASN A 198 1.80 -3.19 -30.65
CA ASN A 198 0.66 -3.56 -29.81
C ASN A 198 -0.67 -3.38 -30.56
N ALA A 199 -0.83 -2.30 -31.31
CA ALA A 199 -2.01 -2.08 -32.14
C ALA A 199 -2.16 -3.16 -33.22
N CYS A 200 -1.07 -3.50 -33.93
CA CYS A 200 -1.07 -4.58 -34.90
C CYS A 200 -1.49 -5.91 -34.26
N GLN A 201 -0.88 -6.27 -33.12
CA GLN A 201 -1.21 -7.52 -32.42
C GLN A 201 -2.68 -7.59 -32.01
N TYR A 202 -3.22 -6.51 -31.43
CA TYR A 202 -4.61 -6.47 -31.03
C TYR A 202 -5.56 -6.66 -32.22
N GLU A 203 -5.27 -6.00 -33.34
CA GLU A 203 -6.01 -6.16 -34.59
C GLU A 203 -5.91 -7.61 -35.12
N LYS A 204 -4.70 -8.18 -35.22
CA LYS A 204 -4.48 -9.52 -35.78
C LYS A 204 -5.00 -10.66 -34.89
N MET A 205 -4.91 -10.54 -33.56
CA MET A 205 -5.50 -11.52 -32.63
C MET A 205 -7.02 -11.59 -32.79
N SER A 206 -7.69 -10.45 -33.04
CA SER A 206 -9.13 -10.43 -33.29
C SER A 206 -9.52 -11.14 -34.61
N GLU A 207 -8.57 -11.28 -35.53
CA GLU A 207 -8.72 -11.99 -36.81
C GLU A 207 -8.31 -13.48 -36.73
N GLY A 208 -7.85 -13.96 -35.57
CA GLY A 208 -7.31 -15.32 -35.41
C GLY A 208 -5.98 -15.55 -36.15
N LYS A 209 -5.24 -14.47 -36.45
CA LYS A 209 -3.91 -14.52 -37.06
C LYS A 209 -2.81 -14.54 -36.02
N GLU A 210 -1.66 -15.07 -36.40
CA GLU A 210 -0.54 -15.28 -35.49
C GLU A 210 0.34 -14.02 -35.35
N ARG A 211 0.98 -13.89 -34.17
CA ARG A 211 1.99 -12.87 -33.80
C ARG A 211 3.04 -12.62 -34.89
N GLU A 212 3.31 -13.62 -35.71
CA GLU A 212 4.26 -13.63 -36.83
C GLU A 212 3.92 -12.64 -37.95
N ASP A 213 2.65 -12.27 -38.14
CA ASP A 213 2.27 -11.31 -39.18
C ASP A 213 2.67 -9.87 -38.82
N CYS A 214 2.60 -9.51 -37.53
CA CYS A 214 3.12 -8.23 -37.05
C CYS A 214 4.65 -8.18 -37.11
N LEU A 215 5.34 -9.30 -36.85
CA LEU A 215 6.80 -9.37 -37.03
C LEU A 215 7.25 -9.07 -38.46
N LYS A 216 6.43 -9.41 -39.47
CA LYS A 216 6.72 -9.11 -40.88
C LYS A 216 6.49 -7.63 -41.23
N GLU A 217 5.50 -6.98 -40.63
CA GLU A 217 5.21 -5.56 -40.84
C GLU A 217 6.22 -4.64 -40.13
N PHE A 218 6.88 -5.14 -39.08
CA PHE A 218 7.82 -4.39 -38.26
C PHE A 218 9.20 -5.09 -38.20
N PRO A 219 9.92 -5.29 -39.31
CA PRO A 219 11.13 -6.13 -39.31
C PRO A 219 12.27 -5.59 -38.43
N ASP A 220 12.31 -4.28 -38.20
CA ASP A 220 13.35 -3.64 -37.39
C ASP A 220 13.01 -3.73 -35.90
N HIS A 221 13.85 -4.43 -35.14
CA HIS A 221 13.76 -4.60 -33.68
C HIS A 221 12.48 -5.27 -33.16
N ALA A 222 11.56 -5.77 -34.00
CA ALA A 222 10.31 -6.30 -33.48
C ALA A 222 10.44 -7.54 -32.62
N ALA A 223 11.46 -8.40 -32.78
CA ALA A 223 11.64 -9.52 -31.86
C ALA A 223 11.99 -9.02 -30.44
N GLU A 224 13.00 -8.15 -30.32
CA GLU A 224 13.41 -7.53 -29.06
C GLU A 224 12.30 -6.65 -28.46
N CYS A 225 11.56 -5.94 -29.30
CA CYS A 225 10.46 -5.10 -28.87
C CYS A 225 9.19 -5.88 -28.56
N LEU A 226 8.91 -7.01 -29.20
CA LEU A 226 7.74 -7.82 -28.87
C LEU A 226 7.85 -8.40 -27.47
N ASP A 227 9.02 -8.91 -27.11
CA ASP A 227 9.25 -9.40 -25.76
C ASP A 227 9.13 -8.24 -24.77
N LEU A 228 9.74 -7.08 -25.05
CA LEU A 228 9.65 -5.88 -24.19
C LEU A 228 8.26 -5.21 -24.16
N CYS A 229 7.39 -5.45 -25.14
CA CYS A 229 6.06 -4.83 -25.24
C CYS A 229 4.93 -5.76 -24.78
N TYR A 230 5.18 -7.07 -24.67
CA TYR A 230 4.15 -8.10 -24.49
C TYR A 230 4.49 -9.15 -23.42
N GLU A 231 5.77 -9.45 -23.23
CA GLU A 231 6.27 -10.38 -22.20
C GLU A 231 7.46 -9.76 -21.42
N PRO A 232 7.34 -8.58 -20.82
CA PRO A 232 8.49 -7.91 -20.22
C PRO A 232 8.65 -8.30 -18.74
#